data_AF-A0A836BGL4-F1
#
_entry.id   AF-A0A836BGL4-F1
#
_cell.length_a   1.000
_cell.length_b   1.000
_cell.length_c   1.000
_cell.angle_alpha   90.00
_cell.angle_beta   90.00
_cell.angle_gamma   90.00
#
_symmetry.space_group_name_H-M   'P 1'
#
loop_
_entity.id
_entity.type
_entity.pdbx_description
1 polymer ?
#
loop_
_entity_poly.entity_id
_entity_poly.type
_entity_poly.pdbx_seq_one_letter_code
_entity_poly.pdbx_strand_id
1 'polypeptide(L)'
;MLSIARKLLEEMTFEITDYSEFKSAIEKGGFLKVYWCGNQECEDKIKEDTGADIRVIPFDSSDISGKCVYCSNQSESSVIFARGY
;
A
#
# COMPACT_ATOMS: atom_id res chain seq x y z
N MET A 1 1.77 -27.00 -2.85
CA MET A 1 2.54 -26.02 -2.05
C MET A 1 2.48 -24.62 -2.66
N LEU A 2 2.91 -24.42 -3.92
CA LEU A 2 2.82 -23.12 -4.61
C LEU A 2 1.39 -22.53 -4.67
N SER A 3 0.40 -23.36 -4.95
CA SER A 3 -1.01 -22.94 -5.08
C SER A 3 -1.61 -22.40 -3.78
N ILE A 4 -1.21 -22.95 -2.63
CA ILE A 4 -1.71 -22.54 -1.32
C ILE A 4 -1.07 -21.21 -0.93
N ALA A 5 0.24 -21.07 -1.10
CA ALA A 5 0.96 -19.83 -0.81
C ALA A 5 0.45 -18.65 -1.65
N ARG A 6 0.10 -18.88 -2.92
CA ARG A 6 -0.49 -17.84 -3.79
C ARG A 6 -1.86 -17.38 -3.28
N LYS A 7 -2.74 -18.31 -2.91
CA LYS A 7 -4.05 -17.96 -2.35
C LYS A 7 -3.92 -17.17 -1.05
N LEU A 8 -3.03 -17.59 -0.15
CA LEU A 8 -2.78 -16.87 1.09
C LEU A 8 -2.25 -15.45 0.83
N LEU A 9 -1.37 -15.28 -0.15
CA LEU A 9 -0.88 -13.95 -0.53
C LEU A 9 -2.02 -13.04 -1.02
N GLU A 10 -2.89 -13.56 -1.90
CA GLU A 10 -4.06 -12.82 -2.40
C GLU A 10 -5.03 -12.46 -1.27
N GLU A 11 -5.28 -13.39 -0.35
CA GLU A 11 -6.14 -13.17 0.83
C GLU A 11 -5.55 -12.20 1.86
N MET A 12 -4.21 -12.10 1.93
CA MET A 12 -3.48 -11.17 2.80
C MET A 12 -3.15 -9.84 2.13
N THR A 13 -3.60 -9.63 0.89
CA THR A 13 -3.45 -8.36 0.17
C THR A 13 -4.76 -7.59 0.20
N PHE A 14 -4.75 -6.41 0.80
CA PHE A 14 -5.94 -5.57 0.96
C PHE A 14 -5.79 -4.30 0.13
N GLU A 15 -6.80 -3.98 -0.67
CA GLU A 15 -6.86 -2.71 -1.40
C GLU A 15 -7.53 -1.65 -0.53
N ILE A 16 -6.83 -0.54 -0.28
CA ILE A 16 -7.32 0.52 0.60
C ILE A 16 -7.16 1.88 -0.08
N THR A 17 -8.21 2.70 0.01
CA THR A 17 -8.24 4.08 -0.48
C THR A 17 -8.14 5.12 0.62
N ASP A 18 -8.49 4.75 1.85
CA ASP A 18 -8.63 5.65 2.99
C ASP A 18 -7.48 5.51 3.99
N TYR A 19 -6.91 6.64 4.39
CA TYR A 19 -5.77 6.66 5.30
C TYR A 19 -6.10 6.10 6.70
N SER A 20 -7.33 6.32 7.18
CA SER A 20 -7.77 5.81 8.48
C SER A 20 -7.83 4.28 8.49
N GLU A 21 -8.36 3.70 7.41
CA GLU A 21 -8.39 2.25 7.21
C GLU A 21 -6.99 1.69 7.04
N PHE A 22 -6.12 2.41 6.31
CA PHE A 22 -4.72 2.05 6.14
C PHE A 22 -4.01 1.87 7.49
N LYS A 23 -4.15 2.84 8.41
CA LYS A 23 -3.57 2.74 9.76
C LYS A 23 -4.08 1.53 10.55
N SER A 24 -5.37 1.26 10.48
CA SER A 24 -5.97 0.12 11.18
C SER A 24 -5.58 -1.22 10.56
N ALA A 25 -5.44 -1.27 9.24
CA ALA A 25 -5.09 -2.49 8.51
C ALA A 25 -3.61 -2.83 8.62
N ILE A 26 -2.73 -1.83 8.60
CA ILE A 26 -1.28 -2.05 8.69
C ILE A 26 -0.87 -2.55 10.07
N GLU A 27 -1.61 -2.17 11.12
CA GLU A 27 -1.44 -2.72 12.47
C GLU A 27 -1.84 -4.21 12.55
N LYS A 28 -2.88 -4.63 11.82
CA LYS A 28 -3.27 -6.05 11.73
C LYS A 28 -2.25 -6.88 10.95
N GLY A 29 -1.44 -6.23 10.12
CA GLY A 29 -0.45 -6.85 9.26
C GLY A 29 -1.02 -7.33 7.92
N GLY A 30 -0.13 -7.73 7.02
CA GLY A 30 -0.45 -8.09 5.64
C GLY A 30 0.13 -7.09 4.64
N PHE A 31 -0.33 -7.19 3.40
CA PHE A 31 0.08 -6.33 2.29
C PHE A 31 -1.05 -5.36 1.98
N LEU A 32 -0.76 -4.06 1.98
CA LEU A 32 -1.74 -3.03 1.66
C LEU A 32 -1.42 -2.45 0.29
N LYS A 33 -2.29 -2.74 -0.68
CA LYS A 33 -2.23 -2.12 -2.00
C LYS A 33 -2.97 -0.80 -1.94
N VAL A 34 -2.25 0.29 -2.14
CA VAL A 34 -2.80 1.64 -2.09
C VAL A 34 -2.29 2.45 -3.27
N TYR A 35 -2.98 3.55 -3.53
CA TYR A 35 -2.55 4.52 -4.52
C TYR A 35 -1.56 5.50 -3.91
N TRP A 36 -0.48 5.78 -4.63
CA TRP A 36 0.57 6.72 -4.22
C TRP A 36 0.84 7.75 -5.32
N CYS A 37 1.14 8.98 -4.91
CA CYS A 37 1.36 10.12 -5.82
C CYS A 37 2.80 10.24 -6.33
N GLY A 38 3.70 9.29 -6.06
CA GLY A 38 5.11 9.40 -6.47
C GLY A 38 5.97 10.30 -5.57
N ASN A 39 5.38 11.04 -4.63
CA ASN A 39 6.13 11.93 -3.75
C ASN A 39 6.70 11.20 -2.53
N GLN A 40 8.03 11.25 -2.38
CA GLN A 40 8.76 10.63 -1.27
C GLN A 40 8.33 11.17 0.10
N GLU A 41 7.96 12.45 0.19
CA GLU A 41 7.46 13.04 1.45
C GLU A 41 6.21 12.31 1.98
N CYS A 42 5.35 11.81 1.09
CA CYS A 42 4.17 11.05 1.49
C CYS A 42 4.56 9.68 2.05
N GLU A 43 5.58 9.03 1.47
CA GLU A 43 6.10 7.77 2.00
C GLU A 43 6.74 7.98 3.39
N ASP A 44 7.58 9.00 3.53
CA ASP A 44 8.25 9.31 4.79
C ASP A 44 7.23 9.59 5.90
N LYS A 45 6.15 10.34 5.59
CA LYS A 45 5.06 10.58 6.53
C LYS A 45 4.31 9.31 6.92
N ILE A 46 4.01 8.45 5.96
CA ILE A 46 3.36 7.16 6.25
C ILE A 46 4.25 6.30 7.15
N LYS A 47 5.56 6.29 6.90
CA LYS A 47 6.55 5.55 7.68
C LYS A 47 6.71 6.11 9.09
N GLU A 48 6.74 7.43 9.25
CA GLU A 48 6.74 8.08 10.57
C GLU A 48 5.47 7.73 11.36
N ASP A 49 4.31 7.75 10.72
CA ASP A 49 3.02 7.54 11.37
C ASP A 49 2.71 6.08 11.69
N THR A 50 3.16 5.14 10.84
CA THR A 50 2.72 3.72 10.90
C THR A 50 3.87 2.71 10.98
N GLY A 51 5.11 3.15 10.71
CA GLY A 51 6.26 2.26 10.60
C GLY A 51 6.27 1.38 9.35
N ALA A 52 5.34 1.59 8.41
CA ALA A 52 5.30 0.87 7.14
C ALA A 52 5.96 1.67 6.01
N ASP A 53 6.56 0.94 5.07
CA ASP A 53 7.27 1.46 3.91
C ASP A 53 6.78 0.78 2.63
N ILE A 54 7.12 1.38 1.48
CA ILE A 54 6.80 0.79 0.17
C ILE A 54 7.68 -0.44 -0.03
N ARG A 55 7.04 -1.59 -0.26
CA ARG A 55 7.73 -2.86 -0.52
C ARG A 55 7.92 -3.13 -1.98
N VAL A 56 6.88 -2.84 -2.78
CA VAL A 56 6.86 -3.11 -4.21
C VAL A 56 6.04 -2.04 -4.91
N ILE A 57 6.58 -1.54 -6.01
CA ILE A 57 5.83 -0.79 -7.02
C ILE A 57 5.64 -1.77 -8.20
N PRO A 58 4.44 -2.34 -8.41
CA PRO A 58 4.20 -3.29 -9.48
C PRO A 58 4.48 -2.66 -10.84
N PHE A 59 5.07 -3.40 -11.79
CA PHE A 59 5.37 -2.83 -13.12
C PHE A 59 4.12 -2.51 -13.97
N ASP A 60 2.98 -3.12 -13.62
CA ASP A 60 1.67 -2.88 -14.25
C ASP A 60 0.82 -1.88 -13.45
N SER A 61 1.47 -1.03 -12.63
CA SER A 61 0.79 -0.13 -11.68
C SER A 61 0.29 1.16 -12.30
N SER A 62 0.25 1.31 -13.62
CA SER A 62 -0.13 2.55 -14.33
C SER A 62 -1.60 2.97 -14.17
N ASP A 63 -2.28 2.42 -13.17
CA ASP A 63 -3.62 2.84 -12.78
C ASP A 63 -3.56 4.18 -12.03
N ILE A 64 -3.72 5.25 -12.81
CA ILE A 64 -3.78 6.67 -12.38
C ILE A 64 -5.20 7.04 -11.88
N SER A 65 -6.10 6.07 -11.82
CA SER A 65 -7.52 6.26 -11.56
C SER A 65 -7.81 6.62 -10.10
N GLY A 66 -6.86 6.36 -9.19
CA GLY A 66 -6.99 6.61 -7.76
C GLY A 66 -6.43 7.94 -7.27
N LYS A 67 -6.69 8.22 -5.98
CA LYS A 67 -6.07 9.32 -5.23
C LYS A 67 -5.08 8.76 -4.24
N CYS A 68 -3.99 9.47 -4.00
CA CYS A 68 -2.99 9.08 -3.02
C CYS A 68 -3.64 8.93 -1.64
N VAL A 69 -3.36 7.79 -0.98
CA VAL A 69 -3.92 7.46 0.33
C VAL A 69 -3.61 8.52 1.39
N TYR A 70 -2.49 9.23 1.27
CA TYR A 70 -2.07 10.25 2.24
C TYR A 70 -2.52 11.65 1.85
N CYS A 71 -2.04 12.19 0.73
CA CYS A 71 -2.26 13.58 0.36
C CYS A 71 -3.53 13.81 -0.47
N SER A 72 -4.28 12.77 -0.83
CA SER A 72 -5.48 12.83 -1.69
C SER A 72 -5.27 13.43 -3.09
N ASN A 73 -4.01 13.71 -3.48
CA ASN A 73 -3.65 14.13 -4.82
C ASN A 73 -3.84 12.99 -5.82
N GLN A 74 -3.80 13.31 -7.11
CA GLN A 74 -3.86 12.29 -8.15
C GLN A 74 -2.72 11.28 -7.98
N SER A 75 -3.07 9.99 -8.00
CA SER A 75 -2.07 8.94 -7.89
C SER A 75 -1.27 8.81 -9.17
N GLU A 76 0.00 8.44 -9.07
CA GLU A 76 0.84 8.12 -10.24
C GLU A 76 0.92 6.60 -10.45
N SER A 77 0.82 5.83 -9.36
CA SER A 77 0.89 4.38 -9.40
C SER A 77 0.24 3.75 -8.18
N SER A 78 -0.19 2.50 -8.32
CA SER A 78 -0.51 1.64 -7.18
C SER A 78 0.77 1.04 -6.59
N VAL A 79 0.90 1.02 -5.27
CA VAL A 79 2.06 0.51 -4.54
C VAL A 79 1.61 -0.41 -3.42
N ILE A 80 2.48 -1.33 -3.03
CA ILE A 80 2.23 -2.25 -1.91
C ILE A 80 3.04 -1.78 -0.71
N PHE A 81 2.35 -1.41 0.36
CA PHE A 81 2.93 -1.16 1.68
C PHE A 81 2.88 -2.43 2.54
N ALA A 82 3.90 -2.62 3.35
CA ALA A 82 3.85 -3.55 4.48
C ALA A 82 4.74 -3.04 5.60
N ARG A 83 4.47 -3.49 6.82
CA ARG A 83 5.34 -3.20 7.95
C ARG A 83 6.60 -4.06 7.87
N GLY A 84 7.75 -3.42 7.98
CA GLY A 84 9.04 -4.11 8.06
C GLY A 84 9.23 -4.85 9.37
N TYR A 85 10.03 -5.92 9.30
CA TYR A 85 10.49 -6.70 10.45
C TYR A 85 11.43 -5.89 11.35
#